data_AF-A0A497ZEV8-F1
#
_entry.id   AF-A0A497ZEV8-F1
#
_cell.length_a   1.000
_cell.length_b   1.000
_cell.length_c   1.000
_cell.angle_alpha   90.00
_cell.angle_beta   90.00
_cell.angle_gamma   90.00
#
_symmetry.space_group_name_H-M   'P 1'
#
loop_
_entity.id
_entity.type
_entity.pdbx_description
1 polymer ?
#
loop_
_entity_poly.entity_id
_entity_poly.type
_entity_poly.pdbx_seq_one_letter_code
_entity_poly.pdbx_strand_id
1 'polypeptide(L)'
;MPAASSFPKYARRRLPNALTRAWLTLLMLSVASALLTVLPIPPAVLAGGILILALAKCRVILARYLDLANSPAWLRGFTMVTTGFAIIIFALYLI
;
A
#
# COMPACT_ATOMS: atom_id res chain seq x y z
N MET A 1 14.38 -2.79 50.78
CA MET A 1 14.69 -1.89 49.64
C MET A 1 14.08 -2.51 48.39
N PRO A 2 13.06 -1.92 47.73
CA PRO A 2 12.47 -2.50 46.54
C PRO A 2 13.37 -2.23 45.32
N ALA A 3 13.71 -3.30 44.59
CA ALA A 3 14.49 -3.24 43.37
C ALA A 3 13.69 -2.52 42.28
N ALA A 4 14.27 -1.47 41.70
CA ALA A 4 13.71 -0.78 40.55
C ALA A 4 13.62 -1.77 39.38
N SER A 5 12.39 -2.06 38.95
CA SER A 5 12.12 -2.86 37.76
C SER A 5 12.65 -2.10 36.54
N SER A 6 13.72 -2.62 35.96
CA SER A 6 14.31 -2.11 34.73
C SER A 6 13.36 -2.43 33.57
N PHE A 7 12.40 -1.53 33.31
CA PHE A 7 11.48 -1.67 32.18
C PHE A 7 12.30 -1.71 30.87
N PRO A 8 12.20 -2.78 30.08
CA PRO A 8 12.97 -2.92 28.87
C PRO A 8 12.60 -1.82 27.86
N LYS A 9 13.53 -0.89 27.61
CA LYS A 9 13.53 0.16 26.56
C LYS A 9 13.52 -0.40 25.12
N TYR A 10 13.02 -1.61 24.90
CA TYR A 10 13.09 -2.31 23.62
C TYR A 10 11.98 -1.91 22.62
N ALA A 11 10.96 -1.17 23.05
CA ALA A 11 9.79 -0.88 22.22
C ALA A 11 9.99 0.20 21.13
N ARG A 12 11.11 0.95 21.13
CA ARG A 12 11.29 2.15 20.29
C ARG A 12 12.34 2.02 19.17
N ARG A 13 12.57 0.80 18.67
CA ARG A 13 13.43 0.56 17.49
C ARG A 13 12.62 0.05 16.29
N ARG A 14 11.38 0.54 16.08
CA ARG A 14 10.75 0.46 14.76
C ARG A 14 11.51 1.41 13.84
N LEU A 15 12.38 0.84 13.01
CA LEU A 15 13.32 1.53 12.12
C LEU A 15 12.62 2.65 11.32
N PRO A 16 12.86 3.95 11.63
CA PRO A 16 12.25 5.07 10.89
C PRO A 16 12.43 4.93 9.38
N ASN A 17 13.59 4.41 8.96
CA ASN A 17 13.95 4.17 7.56
C ASN A 17 12.91 3.37 6.77
N ALA A 18 12.20 2.42 7.39
CA ALA A 18 11.27 1.59 6.65
C ALA A 18 9.89 2.24 6.45
N LEU A 19 9.45 3.04 7.42
CA LEU A 19 8.26 3.87 7.27
C LEU A 19 8.53 5.01 6.28
N THR A 20 9.69 5.66 6.37
CA THR A 20 10.12 6.70 5.41
C THR A 20 10.20 6.17 3.99
N ARG A 21 10.73 4.93 3.79
CA ARG A 21 10.73 4.29 2.47
C ARG A 21 9.32 4.05 1.95
N ALA A 22 8.40 3.55 2.78
CA ALA A 22 7.01 3.34 2.37
C ALA A 22 6.32 4.65 2.00
N TRP A 23 6.54 5.70 2.77
CA TRP A 23 6.04 7.04 2.46
C TRP A 23 6.58 7.56 1.12
N LEU A 24 7.89 7.41 0.88
CA LEU A 24 8.51 7.84 -0.38
C LEU A 24 7.98 7.03 -1.58
N THR A 25 7.77 5.72 -1.42
CA THR A 25 7.10 4.92 -2.46
C THR A 25 5.67 5.38 -2.73
N LEU A 26 4.91 5.77 -1.71
CA LEU A 26 3.54 6.30 -1.89
C LEU A 26 3.55 7.65 -2.62
N LEU A 27 4.50 8.52 -2.31
CA LEU A 27 4.69 9.77 -3.05
C LEU A 27 4.99 9.52 -4.52
N MET A 28 5.95 8.64 -4.82
CA MET A 28 6.28 8.27 -6.21
C MET A 28 5.09 7.68 -6.95
N LEU A 29 4.34 6.77 -6.32
CA LEU A 29 3.09 6.23 -6.88
C LEU A 29 2.05 7.33 -7.13
N SER A 30 1.98 8.35 -6.28
CA SER A 30 1.03 9.45 -6.47
C SER A 30 1.43 10.39 -7.60
N VAL A 31 2.71 10.68 -7.75
CA VAL A 31 3.23 11.42 -8.90
C VAL A 31 2.98 10.63 -10.18
N ALA A 32 3.23 9.32 -10.19
CA ALA A 32 2.92 8.46 -11.33
C ALA A 32 1.43 8.49 -11.71
N SER A 33 0.53 8.44 -10.72
CA SER A 33 -0.92 8.59 -10.97
C SER A 33 -1.25 9.95 -11.60
N ALA A 34 -0.70 11.04 -11.07
CA ALA A 34 -0.93 12.38 -11.59
C ALA A 34 -0.42 12.52 -13.04
N LEU A 35 0.80 12.05 -13.31
CA LEU A 35 1.36 12.07 -14.66
C LEU A 35 0.50 11.27 -15.64
N LEU A 36 0.02 10.09 -15.23
CA LEU A 36 -0.82 9.25 -16.07
C LEU A 36 -2.11 9.96 -16.52
N THR A 37 -2.69 10.83 -15.69
CA THR A 37 -3.91 11.58 -16.04
C THR A 37 -3.70 12.68 -17.09
N VAL A 38 -2.45 13.09 -17.34
CA VAL A 38 -2.12 14.13 -18.32
C VAL A 38 -1.79 13.52 -19.68
N LEU A 39 -1.51 12.22 -19.75
CA LEU A 39 -1.20 11.55 -21.01
C LEU A 39 -2.46 11.44 -21.90
N PRO A 40 -2.34 11.69 -23.21
CA PRO A 40 -3.44 11.52 -24.16
C PRO A 40 -3.61 10.04 -24.54
N ILE A 41 -4.01 9.22 -23.58
CA ILE A 41 -4.21 7.77 -23.74
C ILE A 41 -5.70 7.41 -23.75
N PRO A 42 -6.08 6.27 -24.36
CA PRO A 42 -7.46 5.82 -24.37
C PRO A 42 -8.02 5.65 -22.95
N PRO A 43 -9.31 5.97 -22.73
CA PRO A 43 -9.91 6.00 -21.40
C PRO A 43 -9.87 4.64 -20.69
N ALA A 44 -10.03 3.53 -21.43
CA ALA A 44 -9.87 2.18 -20.89
C ALA A 44 -8.46 1.88 -20.37
N VAL A 45 -7.43 2.34 -21.08
CA VAL A 45 -6.03 2.17 -20.66
C VAL A 45 -5.73 3.03 -19.44
N LEU A 46 -6.26 4.26 -19.41
CA LEU A 46 -6.16 5.16 -18.27
C LEU A 46 -6.80 4.55 -17.01
N ALA A 47 -8.02 4.05 -17.11
CA ALA A 47 -8.75 3.43 -16.01
C ALA A 47 -8.00 2.19 -15.45
N GLY A 48 -7.51 1.32 -16.34
CA GLY A 48 -6.70 0.16 -15.95
C GLY A 48 -5.40 0.58 -15.25
N GLY A 49 -4.70 1.57 -15.79
CA GLY A 49 -3.47 2.09 -15.19
C GLY A 49 -3.68 2.71 -13.81
N ILE A 50 -4.76 3.48 -13.63
CA ILE A 50 -5.13 4.05 -12.32
C ILE A 50 -5.45 2.93 -11.31
N LEU A 51 -6.20 1.90 -11.71
CA LEU A 51 -6.51 0.77 -10.84
C LEU A 51 -5.26 -0.01 -10.43
N ILE A 52 -4.33 -0.25 -11.35
CA ILE A 52 -3.04 -0.89 -11.04
C ILE A 52 -2.24 -0.06 -10.02
N LEU A 53 -2.16 1.27 -10.22
CA LEU A 53 -1.49 2.17 -9.28
C LEU A 53 -2.18 2.19 -7.91
N ALA A 54 -3.51 2.14 -7.88
CA ALA A 54 -4.27 2.06 -6.64
C ALA A 54 -4.00 0.74 -5.88
N LEU A 55 -3.96 -0.40 -6.59
CA LEU A 55 -3.60 -1.69 -6.00
C LEU A 55 -2.17 -1.69 -5.42
N ALA A 56 -1.21 -1.10 -6.14
CA ALA A 56 0.15 -0.95 -5.67
C ALA A 56 0.23 -0.12 -4.37
N LYS A 57 -0.47 1.03 -4.32
CA LYS A 57 -0.59 1.86 -3.11
C LYS A 57 -1.21 1.08 -1.95
N CYS A 58 -2.30 0.37 -2.21
CA CYS A 58 -3.00 -0.44 -1.21
C CYS A 58 -2.06 -1.50 -0.60
N ARG A 59 -1.28 -2.20 -1.44
CA ARG A 59 -0.30 -3.19 -0.97
C ARG A 59 0.78 -2.58 -0.08
N VAL A 60 1.29 -1.39 -0.41
CA VAL A 60 2.28 -0.67 0.42
C VAL A 60 1.70 -0.31 1.79
N ILE A 61 0.46 0.19 1.82
CA ILE A 61 -0.24 0.55 3.07
C ILE A 61 -0.49 -0.70 3.93
N LEU A 62 -1.05 -1.77 3.36
CA LEU A 62 -1.29 -3.02 4.08
C LEU A 62 0.01 -3.59 4.66
N ALA A 63 1.07 -3.63 3.86
CA ALA A 63 2.34 -4.21 4.27
C ALA A 63 3.06 -3.39 5.35
N ARG A 64 3.05 -2.05 5.25
CA ARG A 64 3.91 -1.19 6.10
C ARG A 64 3.18 -0.36 7.15
N TYR A 65 1.94 0.04 6.90
CA TYR A 65 1.16 0.85 7.85
C TYR A 65 0.34 -0.03 8.79
N LEU A 66 -0.26 -1.11 8.28
CA LEU A 66 -0.90 -2.10 9.15
C LEU A 66 0.07 -3.20 9.65
N ASP A 67 1.33 -3.15 9.25
CA ASP A 67 2.39 -4.09 9.69
C ASP A 67 2.08 -5.57 9.36
N LEU A 68 1.23 -5.83 8.36
CA LEU A 68 0.91 -7.19 7.87
C LEU A 68 2.11 -7.86 7.19
N ALA A 69 3.23 -7.17 7.01
CA ALA A 69 4.48 -7.80 6.60
C ALA A 69 4.90 -8.94 7.55
N ASN A 70 4.51 -8.89 8.83
CA ASN A 70 4.78 -9.96 9.80
C ASN A 70 3.75 -11.11 9.73
N SER A 71 2.67 -10.97 8.97
CA SER A 71 1.62 -11.98 8.80
C SER A 71 1.26 -12.17 7.32
N PRO A 72 2.06 -12.96 6.56
CA PRO A 72 1.94 -13.06 5.11
C PRO A 72 0.61 -13.66 4.64
N ALA A 73 -0.05 -14.49 5.47
CA ALA A 73 -1.37 -15.05 5.16
C ALA A 73 -2.44 -13.95 5.04
N TRP A 74 -2.48 -13.04 6.02
CA TRP A 74 -3.40 -11.89 6.01
C TRP A 74 -3.13 -10.94 4.85
N LEU A 75 -1.84 -10.66 4.57
CA LEU A 75 -1.46 -9.80 3.44
C LEU A 75 -1.96 -10.36 2.11
N ARG A 76 -1.83 -11.67 1.90
CA ARG A 76 -2.35 -12.35 0.69
C ARG A 76 -3.87 -12.26 0.60
N GLY A 77 -4.59 -12.51 1.71
CA GLY A 77 -6.04 -12.44 1.76
C GLY A 77 -6.57 -11.05 1.35
N PHE A 78 -6.07 -9.99 1.99
CA PHE A 78 -6.46 -8.62 1.61
C PHE A 78 -6.07 -8.30 0.16
N THR A 79 -4.88 -8.67 -0.28
CA THR A 79 -4.44 -8.43 -1.66
C THR A 79 -5.38 -9.13 -2.66
N MET A 80 -5.81 -10.37 -2.40
CA MET A 80 -6.78 -11.09 -3.25
C MET A 80 -8.12 -10.37 -3.30
N VAL A 81 -8.68 -9.98 -2.15
CA VAL A 81 -9.99 -9.30 -2.09
C VAL A 81 -9.94 -7.95 -2.81
N THR A 82 -8.91 -7.12 -2.56
CA THR A 82 -8.80 -5.82 -3.22
C THR A 82 -8.56 -5.96 -4.73
N THR A 83 -7.79 -6.97 -5.16
CA THR A 83 -7.56 -7.24 -6.59
C THR A 83 -8.86 -7.69 -7.26
N GLY A 84 -9.61 -8.62 -6.65
CA GLY A 84 -10.91 -9.05 -7.18
C GLY A 84 -11.90 -7.88 -7.28
N PHE A 85 -11.97 -7.03 -6.26
CA PHE A 85 -12.78 -5.82 -6.29
C PHE A 85 -12.38 -4.86 -7.42
N ALA A 86 -11.08 -4.63 -7.63
CA ALA A 86 -10.58 -3.80 -8.72
C ALA A 86 -10.92 -4.37 -10.10
N ILE A 87 -10.84 -5.69 -10.28
CA ILE A 87 -11.24 -6.37 -11.52
C ILE A 87 -12.74 -6.16 -11.79
N ILE A 88 -13.58 -6.30 -10.76
CA ILE A 88 -15.04 -6.08 -10.89
C ILE A 88 -15.33 -4.64 -11.30
N ILE A 89 -14.71 -3.65 -10.65
CA ILE A 89 -14.87 -2.24 -11.03
C ILE A 89 -14.42 -2.00 -12.47
N PHE A 90 -13.28 -2.57 -12.88
CA PHE A 90 -12.79 -2.42 -14.24
C PHE A 90 -13.75 -3.03 -15.26
N ALA A 91 -14.27 -4.22 -14.98
CA ALA A 91 -15.25 -4.87 -15.84
C ALA A 91 -16.54 -4.04 -15.96
N LEU A 92 -17.05 -3.51 -14.84
CA LEU A 92 -18.21 -2.61 -14.83
C LEU A 92 -17.95 -1.31 -15.60
N TYR A 93 -16.72 -0.79 -15.56
CA TYR A 93 -16.34 0.41 -16.31
C TYR A 93 -16.31 0.21 -17.83
N LEU A 94 -16.08 -1.03 -18.29
CA LEU A 94 -16.04 -1.37 -19.72
C LEU A 94 -17.41 -1.62 -20.35
N ILE A 95 -18.46 -1.73 -19.53
CA ILE A 95 -19.86 -1.90 -19.94
C ILE A 95 -20.51 -0.53 -20.04
#